data_AF-A0A0N5CH27-F1
#
_entry.id   AF-A0A0N5CH27-F1
#
_cell.length_a   1.000
_cell.length_b   1.000
_cell.length_c   1.000
_cell.angle_alpha   90.00
_cell.angle_beta   90.00
_cell.angle_gamma   90.00
#
_symmetry.space_group_name_H-M   'P 1'
#
loop_
_entity.id
_entity.type
_entity.pdbx_description
1 polymer ?
#
loop_
_entity_poly.entity_id
_entity_poly.type
_entity_poly.pdbx_seq_one_letter_code
_entity_poly.pdbx_strand_id
1 'polypeptide(L)'
;MVIYGTLLYKLTVSSKGCRPIGCNPDRGSLSCGYYQIKLPYYKDCGEPGKRAGESTENAWKRCSDDYACATTCVENYFNRYRYKCPGKSDCEAMARLHNGGPNGCQSS
;
A
#
# COMPACT_ATOMS: atom_id res chain seq x y z
N MET A 1 17.50 -0.57 -7.19
CA MET A 1 16.27 -0.44 -6.39
C MET A 1 15.44 -1.71 -6.57
N VAL A 2 15.77 -2.79 -5.84
CA VAL A 2 15.10 -4.11 -5.93
C VAL A 2 15.04 -4.80 -4.56
N ILE A 3 15.00 -4.04 -3.46
CA ILE A 3 15.15 -4.61 -2.10
C ILE A 3 13.91 -5.42 -1.70
N TYR A 4 12.72 -5.04 -2.21
CA TYR A 4 11.45 -5.63 -1.76
C TYR A 4 10.67 -6.40 -2.84
N GLY A 5 11.28 -6.71 -3.99
CA GLY A 5 10.57 -7.27 -5.15
C GLY A 5 9.75 -8.54 -4.85
N THR A 6 10.31 -9.47 -4.06
CA THR A 6 9.60 -10.70 -3.65
C THR A 6 8.55 -10.48 -2.58
N LEU A 7 8.70 -9.45 -1.74
CA LEU A 7 7.70 -9.07 -0.73
C LEU A 7 6.48 -8.45 -1.38
N LEU A 8 6.72 -7.50 -2.29
CA LEU A 8 5.68 -6.80 -3.06
C LEU A 8 4.86 -7.80 -3.89
N TYR A 9 5.53 -8.76 -4.53
CA TYR A 9 4.84 -9.86 -5.21
C TYR A 9 3.86 -10.60 -4.27
N LYS A 10 4.29 -10.99 -3.06
CA LYS A 10 3.41 -11.68 -2.11
C LYS A 10 2.21 -10.83 -1.69
N LEU A 11 2.39 -9.52 -1.53
CA LEU A 11 1.28 -8.61 -1.23
C LEU A 11 0.28 -8.56 -2.38
N THR A 12 0.73 -8.39 -3.62
CA THR A 12 -0.17 -8.36 -4.79
C THR A 12 -0.97 -9.65 -4.97
N VAL A 13 -0.35 -10.81 -4.68
CA VAL A 13 -1.04 -12.10 -4.74
C VAL A 13 -2.12 -12.17 -3.66
N SER A 14 -1.82 -11.70 -2.45
CA SER A 14 -2.79 -11.67 -1.34
C SER A 14 -3.96 -10.72 -1.60
N SER A 15 -3.77 -9.64 -2.37
CA SER A 15 -4.78 -8.60 -2.62
C SER A 15 -5.73 -8.87 -3.80
N LYS A 16 -5.82 -10.14 -4.25
CA LYS A 16 -6.64 -10.67 -5.37
C LYS A 16 -5.92 -10.75 -6.74
N GLY A 17 -4.59 -10.79 -6.73
CA GLY A 17 -3.75 -11.11 -7.89
C GLY A 17 -2.97 -9.92 -8.45
N CYS A 18 -1.95 -10.18 -9.26
CA CYS A 18 -1.06 -9.18 -9.87
C CYS A 18 -1.73 -8.39 -11.02
N ARG A 19 -2.90 -7.80 -10.78
CA ARG A 19 -3.65 -7.00 -11.77
C ARG A 19 -4.38 -5.83 -11.09
N PRO A 20 -4.63 -4.71 -11.79
CA PRO A 20 -5.43 -3.62 -11.26
C PRO A 20 -6.90 -4.02 -11.33
N ILE A 21 -7.56 -4.11 -10.17
CA ILE A 21 -8.97 -4.51 -10.07
C ILE A 21 -9.90 -3.32 -9.76
N GLY A 22 -9.40 -2.10 -9.89
CA GLY A 22 -10.11 -0.89 -9.49
C GLY A 22 -10.42 -0.87 -8.00
N CYS A 23 -11.44 -0.09 -7.63
CA CYS A 23 -11.84 0.12 -6.24
C CYS A 23 -12.97 -0.80 -5.83
N ASN A 24 -12.77 -1.51 -4.71
CA ASN A 24 -13.75 -2.42 -4.15
C ASN A 24 -14.09 -2.03 -2.70
N PRO A 25 -15.33 -2.21 -2.26
CA PRO A 25 -15.69 -2.06 -0.86
C PRO A 25 -14.92 -3.03 0.03
N ASP A 26 -14.29 -2.50 1.08
CA ASP A 26 -13.62 -3.24 2.15
C ASP A 26 -13.85 -2.54 3.50
N ARG A 27 -14.60 -3.22 4.38
CA ARG A 27 -14.88 -2.81 5.78
C ARG A 27 -15.37 -1.36 5.89
N GLY A 28 -16.31 -0.94 5.02
CA GLY A 28 -16.93 0.39 5.04
C GLY A 28 -16.15 1.50 4.31
N SER A 29 -15.05 1.16 3.65
CA SER A 29 -14.25 2.08 2.84
C SER A 29 -13.88 1.44 1.49
N LEU A 30 -13.41 2.23 0.53
CA LEU A 30 -12.88 1.69 -0.72
C LEU A 30 -11.39 1.34 -0.60
N SER A 31 -11.02 0.23 -1.22
CA SER A 31 -9.64 -0.24 -1.43
C SER A 31 -9.39 -0.41 -2.93
N CYS A 32 -8.31 0.16 -3.46
CA CYS A 32 -8.10 0.26 -4.91
C CYS A 32 -6.86 -0.45 -5.43
N GLY A 33 -6.97 -0.96 -6.67
CA GLY A 33 -5.85 -1.38 -7.53
C GLY A 33 -5.02 -2.55 -7.02
N TYR A 34 -3.76 -2.62 -7.47
CA TYR A 34 -2.89 -3.79 -7.32
C TYR A 34 -2.76 -4.28 -5.88
N TYR A 35 -2.61 -3.35 -4.94
CA TYR A 35 -2.40 -3.66 -3.53
C TYR A 35 -3.62 -3.37 -2.65
N GLN A 36 -4.79 -3.08 -3.24
CA GLN A 36 -6.01 -2.73 -2.49
C GLN A 36 -5.79 -1.58 -1.48
N ILE A 37 -5.05 -0.55 -1.92
CA ILE A 37 -4.65 0.63 -1.13
C ILE A 37 -5.89 1.45 -0.77
N LYS A 38 -6.01 1.86 0.49
CA LYS A 38 -7.06 2.79 0.95
C LYS A 38 -6.60 4.25 0.85
N LEU A 39 -7.55 5.18 0.76
CA LEU A 39 -7.25 6.61 0.67
C LEU A 39 -6.34 7.14 1.82
N PRO A 40 -6.53 6.79 3.10
CA PRO A 40 -5.61 7.21 4.17
C PRO A 40 -4.20 6.63 4.00
N TYR A 41 -4.08 5.38 3.55
CA TYR A 41 -2.80 4.75 3.26
C TYR A 41 -2.04 5.54 2.18
N TYR A 42 -2.74 5.95 1.12
CA TYR A 42 -2.16 6.76 0.04
C TYR A 42 -1.68 8.13 0.51
N LYS A 43 -2.45 8.79 1.38
CA LYS A 43 -2.01 10.03 2.03
C LYS A 43 -0.74 9.81 2.83
N ASP A 44 -0.68 8.72 3.59
CA ASP A 44 0.45 8.43 4.46
C ASP A 44 1.72 8.01 3.71
N CYS A 45 1.59 7.43 2.52
CA CYS A 45 2.73 7.11 1.66
C CYS A 45 3.27 8.30 0.87
N GLY A 46 2.76 9.52 1.12
CA GLY A 46 3.22 10.77 0.52
C GLY A 46 2.55 11.14 -0.80
N GLU A 47 1.39 10.55 -1.12
CA GLU A 47 0.61 10.83 -2.33
C GLU A 47 1.43 10.73 -3.65
N PRO A 48 2.22 9.67 -3.87
CA PRO A 48 3.10 9.58 -5.03
C PRO A 48 2.32 9.68 -6.34
N GLY A 49 2.90 10.36 -7.33
CA GLY A 49 2.29 10.53 -8.64
C GLY A 49 1.10 11.49 -8.69
N LYS A 50 0.70 12.12 -7.59
CA LYS A 50 -0.31 13.19 -7.58
C LYS A 50 0.16 14.40 -8.40
N ARG A 51 -0.71 14.89 -9.27
CA ARG A 51 -0.43 16.05 -10.14
C ARG A 51 -0.89 17.35 -9.50
N ALA A 52 -0.28 18.47 -9.87
CA ALA A 52 -0.73 19.79 -9.44
C ALA A 52 -2.19 20.02 -9.89
N GLY A 53 -3.04 20.47 -8.96
CA GLY A 53 -4.48 20.68 -9.20
C GLY A 53 -5.35 19.41 -9.19
N GLU A 54 -4.75 18.21 -9.07
CA GLU A 54 -5.51 16.96 -8.96
C GLU A 54 -5.99 16.73 -7.52
N SER A 55 -7.23 16.28 -7.36
CA SER A 55 -7.73 15.86 -6.04
C SER A 55 -6.96 14.63 -5.55
N THR A 56 -6.74 14.53 -4.24
CA THR A 56 -6.10 13.35 -3.65
C THR A 56 -6.85 12.07 -3.98
N GLU A 57 -8.19 12.11 -4.05
CA GLU A 57 -9.00 10.93 -4.36
C GLU A 57 -8.76 10.42 -5.79
N ASN A 58 -8.69 11.32 -6.78
CA ASN A 58 -8.40 10.92 -8.15
C ASN A 58 -6.97 10.41 -8.30
N ALA A 59 -6.01 11.10 -7.68
CA ALA A 59 -4.61 10.70 -7.66
C ALA A 59 -4.44 9.31 -7.03
N TRP A 60 -5.14 9.05 -5.91
CA TRP A 60 -5.12 7.77 -5.21
C TRP A 60 -5.62 6.62 -6.11
N LYS A 61 -6.80 6.78 -6.73
CA LYS A 61 -7.38 5.72 -7.58
C LYS A 61 -6.46 5.41 -8.75
N ARG A 62 -5.99 6.45 -9.46
CA ARG A 62 -5.05 6.34 -10.58
C ARG A 62 -3.73 5.72 -10.17
N CYS A 63 -3.13 6.16 -9.06
CA CYS A 63 -1.87 5.62 -8.56
C CYS A 63 -2.03 4.15 -8.14
N SER A 64 -3.14 3.78 -7.52
CA SER A 64 -3.40 2.41 -7.08
C SER A 64 -3.50 1.42 -8.25
N ASP A 65 -4.03 1.87 -9.39
CA ASP A 65 -4.14 1.09 -10.64
C ASP A 65 -2.87 1.16 -11.51
N ASP A 66 -1.87 1.95 -11.14
CA ASP A 66 -0.55 1.96 -11.78
C ASP A 66 0.45 1.16 -10.94
N TYR A 67 1.04 0.10 -11.51
CA TYR A 67 1.87 -0.82 -10.74
C TYR A 67 3.08 -0.13 -10.09
N ALA A 68 3.76 0.75 -10.82
CA ALA A 68 4.94 1.44 -10.32
C ALA A 68 4.58 2.41 -9.20
N CYS A 69 3.55 3.23 -9.40
CA CYS A 69 3.08 4.19 -8.42
C CYS A 69 2.56 3.52 -7.14
N ALA A 70 1.75 2.46 -7.29
CA ALA A 70 1.24 1.70 -6.17
C ALA A 70 2.38 1.01 -5.39
N THR A 71 3.37 0.49 -6.10
CA THR A 71 4.58 -0.09 -5.48
C THR A 71 5.35 0.95 -4.68
N THR A 72 5.62 2.12 -5.26
CA THR A 72 6.26 3.24 -4.54
C THR A 72 5.47 3.65 -3.30
N CYS A 73 4.13 3.65 -3.38
CA CYS A 73 3.30 3.94 -2.21
C CYS A 73 3.47 2.88 -1.11
N VAL A 74 3.49 1.59 -1.44
CA VAL A 74 3.71 0.53 -0.46
C VAL A 74 5.09 0.64 0.18
N GLU A 75 6.13 0.89 -0.61
CA GLU A 75 7.50 1.07 -0.11
C GLU A 75 7.62 2.29 0.81
N ASN A 76 7.06 3.43 0.41
CA ASN A 76 7.06 4.65 1.22
C ASN A 76 6.33 4.46 2.55
N TYR A 77 5.17 3.79 2.52
CA TYR A 77 4.40 3.50 3.73
C TYR A 77 5.15 2.55 4.67
N PHE A 78 5.76 1.50 4.11
CA PHE A 78 6.61 0.58 4.85
C PHE A 78 7.77 1.33 5.50
N ASN A 79 8.52 2.14 4.75
CA ASN A 79 9.64 2.92 5.27
C ASN A 79 9.19 3.89 6.36
N ARG A 80 8.02 4.51 6.20
CA ARG A 80 7.45 5.41 7.21
C ARG A 80 7.15 4.71 8.53
N TYR A 81 6.66 3.47 8.51
CA TYR A 81 6.18 2.78 9.72
C TYR A 81 7.02 1.58 10.16
N ARG A 82 8.09 1.22 9.45
CA ARG A 82 8.94 0.05 9.72
C ARG A 82 9.44 -0.01 11.17
N TYR A 83 9.75 1.14 11.75
CA TYR A 83 10.22 1.28 13.13
C TYR A 83 9.20 0.77 14.16
N LYS A 84 7.90 0.70 13.81
CA LYS A 84 6.84 0.17 14.66
C LYS A 84 6.73 -1.36 14.67
N CYS A 85 7.61 -2.06 13.93
CA CYS A 85 7.67 -3.52 13.85
C CYS A 85 9.04 -4.06 14.30
N PRO A 86 9.50 -3.77 15.54
CA PRO A 86 10.79 -4.26 16.01
C PRO A 86 10.81 -5.80 16.02
N GLY A 87 11.98 -6.38 15.67
CA GLY A 87 12.18 -7.84 15.69
C GLY A 87 11.47 -8.64 14.59
N LYS A 88 10.68 -8.00 13.72
CA LYS A 88 10.04 -8.66 12.58
C LYS A 88 10.92 -8.58 11.34
N SER A 89 10.89 -9.63 10.51
CA SER A 89 11.51 -9.58 9.17
C SER A 89 10.80 -8.52 8.31
N ASP A 90 11.47 -8.02 7.27
CA ASP A 90 10.84 -7.02 6.40
C ASP A 90 9.59 -7.56 5.70
N CYS A 91 9.58 -8.85 5.35
CA CYS A 91 8.41 -9.50 4.75
C CYS A 91 7.22 -9.49 5.70
N GLU A 92 7.43 -9.89 6.96
CA GLU A 92 6.38 -9.92 7.96
C GLU A 92 5.92 -8.51 8.34
N ALA A 93 6.87 -7.59 8.57
CA ALA A 93 6.58 -6.20 8.89
C ALA A 93 5.78 -5.53 7.78
N MET A 94 6.15 -5.73 6.51
CA MET A 94 5.44 -5.14 5.38
C MET A 94 4.03 -5.71 5.25
N ALA A 95 3.83 -7.02 5.40
CA ALA A 95 2.50 -7.63 5.39
C ALA A 95 1.60 -7.14 6.53
N ARG A 96 2.14 -7.05 7.75
CA ARG A 96 1.38 -6.57 8.92
C ARG A 96 1.02 -5.09 8.81
N LEU A 97 1.95 -4.24 8.36
CA LEU A 97 1.70 -2.81 8.16
C LEU A 97 0.73 -2.56 7.00
N HIS A 98 0.83 -3.33 5.91
CA HIS A 98 -0.07 -3.21 4.76
C HIS A 98 -1.53 -3.52 5.12
N ASN A 99 -1.75 -4.62 5.85
CA ASN A 99 -3.09 -5.08 6.22
C ASN A 99 -3.66 -4.38 7.47
N GLY A 100 -2.80 -4.03 8.43
CA GLY A 100 -3.19 -3.51 9.74
C GLY A 100 -2.94 -2.01 9.93
N GLY A 101 -2.39 -1.32 8.94
CA GLY A 101 -2.03 0.10 9.04
C GLY A 101 -0.85 0.35 9.99
N PRO A 102 -0.70 1.57 10.55
CA PRO A 102 0.51 1.97 11.27
C PRO A 102 0.79 1.14 12.52
N ASN A 103 -0.25 0.53 13.11
CA ASN A 103 -0.13 -0.28 14.32
C ASN A 103 -0.35 -1.78 14.02
N GLY A 104 -0.25 -2.21 12.75
CA GLY A 104 -0.49 -3.59 12.36
C GLY A 104 0.41 -4.61 13.06
N CYS A 105 1.60 -4.18 13.52
CA CYS A 105 2.55 -5.02 14.23
C CYS A 105 2.25 -5.21 15.73
N GLN A 106 1.32 -4.45 16.29
CA GLN A 106 0.85 -4.57 17.68
C GLN A 106 -0.45 -5.36 17.80
N SER A 107 -1.13 -5.63 16.67
CA SER A 107 -2.51 -6.12 16.62
C SER A 107 -2.64 -7.50 15.98
N SER A 108 -1.57 -8.32 15.97
CA SER A 108 -1.61 -9.69 15.42
C SER A 108 -0.84 -10.69 16.25
#